data_AF-A0A967NZE6-F1
#
_entry.id   AF-A0A967NZE6-F1
#
_cell.length_a   1.000
_cell.length_b   1.000
_cell.length_c   1.000
_cell.angle_alpha   90.00
_cell.angle_beta   90.00
_cell.angle_gamma   90.00
#
_symmetry.space_group_name_H-M   'P 1'
#
loop_
_entity.id
_entity.type
_entity.pdbx_description
1 polymer ?
#
loop_
_entity_poly.entity_id
_entity_poly.type
_entity_poly.pdbx_seq_one_letter_code
_entity_poly.pdbx_strand_id
1 'polypeptide(L)' 'NRVVAVHDVGRVINKTGAEGQVEGAILMGIGSALTEHYIPGMTTGFADYILPLIDDTPEITT' A
#
# COMPACT_ATOMS: atom_id res chain seq x y z
N ASN A 1 -0.55 13.03 6.85
CA ASN A 1 -1.75 12.40 6.26
C ASN A 1 -2.12 11.16 7.06
N ARG A 2 -3.40 10.77 7.10
CA ARG A 2 -3.90 9.64 7.90
C ARG A 2 -4.91 8.81 7.09
N VAL A 3 -4.84 7.49 7.21
CA VAL A 3 -5.80 6.54 6.63
C VAL A 3 -6.50 5.79 7.76
N VAL A 4 -7.83 5.71 7.69
CA VAL A 4 -8.65 4.89 8.58
C VAL A 4 -9.28 3.79 7.75
N ALA A 5 -9.06 2.55 8.13
CA ALA A 5 -9.43 1.38 7.36
C ALA A 5 -10.34 0.49 8.22
N VAL A 6 -11.59 0.31 7.79
CA VAL A 6 -12.58 -0.49 8.53
C VAL A 6 -13.00 -1.65 7.63
N HIS A 7 -12.75 -2.87 8.10
CA HIS A 7 -12.99 -4.10 7.32
C HIS A 7 -13.77 -5.12 8.14
N ASP A 8 -14.86 -5.65 7.58
CA ASP A 8 -15.52 -6.85 8.09
C ASP A 8 -15.01 -8.07 7.33
N VAL A 9 -14.23 -8.89 8.02
CA VAL A 9 -13.66 -10.13 7.49
C VAL A 9 -14.16 -11.37 8.25
N GLY A 10 -15.21 -11.20 9.06
CA GLY A 10 -15.72 -12.24 9.94
C GLY A 10 -14.73 -12.65 11.02
N ARG A 11 -14.46 -13.96 11.16
CA ARG A 11 -13.54 -14.47 12.20
C ARG A 11 -12.09 -14.33 11.77
N VAL A 12 -11.40 -13.36 12.38
CA VAL A 12 -9.95 -13.19 12.23
C VAL A 12 -9.22 -14.32 12.97
N ILE A 13 -8.41 -15.09 12.25
CA ILE A 13 -7.60 -16.18 12.81
C ILE A 13 -6.28 -15.66 13.40
N ASN A 14 -5.66 -14.69 12.73
CA ASN A 14 -4.42 -14.03 13.15
C ASN A 14 -4.60 -12.51 13.00
N LYS A 15 -4.74 -11.81 14.14
CA LYS A 15 -5.01 -10.37 14.15
C LYS A 15 -3.87 -9.56 13.54
N THR A 16 -2.64 -9.77 14.01
CA THR A 16 -1.45 -9.09 13.48
C THR A 16 -1.23 -9.36 11.99
N GLY A 17 -1.50 -10.60 11.56
CA GLY A 17 -1.43 -10.94 10.14
C GLY A 17 -2.47 -10.18 9.31
N ALA A 18 -3.71 -10.09 9.79
CA ALA A 18 -4.78 -9.35 9.12
C ALA A 18 -4.48 -7.84 9.04
N GLU A 19 -3.99 -7.24 10.12
CA GLU A 19 -3.56 -5.84 10.16
C GLU A 19 -2.45 -5.58 9.14
N GLY A 20 -1.40 -6.40 9.11
CA GLY A 20 -0.31 -6.26 8.14
C GLY A 20 -0.74 -6.43 6.68
N GLN A 21 -1.75 -7.27 6.40
CA GLN A 21 -2.33 -7.37 5.06
C GLN A 21 -3.06 -6.08 4.67
N VAL A 22 -3.84 -5.49 5.58
CA VAL A 22 -4.54 -4.23 5.35
C VAL A 22 -3.56 -3.09 5.12
N GLU A 23 -2.54 -2.96 5.97
CA GLU A 23 -1.50 -1.93 5.86
C GLU A 23 -0.73 -2.05 4.54
N GLY A 24 -0.31 -3.27 4.18
CA GLY A 24 0.38 -3.52 2.92
C GLY A 24 -0.49 -3.20 1.70
N ALA A 25 -1.77 -3.56 1.74
CA ALA A 25 -2.72 -3.24 0.67
C ALA A 25 -2.93 -1.73 0.51
N ILE A 26 -3.00 -0.98 1.61
CA ILE A 26 -3.11 0.48 1.60
C ILE A 26 -1.89 1.10 0.94
N LEU A 27 -0.67 0.66 1.28
CA LEU A 27 0.55 1.18 0.66
C LEU A 27 0.63 0.86 -0.84
N MET A 28 0.30 -0.37 -1.23
CA MET A 28 0.23 -0.73 -2.65
C MET A 28 -0.82 0.10 -3.40
N GLY A 29 -1.98 0.35 -2.78
CA GLY A 29 -3.02 1.20 -3.34
C GLY A 29 -2.57 2.66 -3.52
N ILE A 30 -1.84 3.20 -2.55
CA ILE A 30 -1.25 4.54 -2.63
C ILE A 30 -0.23 4.62 -3.77
N GLY A 31 0.67 3.63 -3.87
CA GLY A 31 1.63 3.54 -4.96
C GLY A 31 0.92 3.53 -6.31
N SER A 32 -0.01 2.59 -6.49
CA SER A 32 -0.82 2.47 -7.71
C SER A 32 -1.57 3.76 -8.08
N ALA A 33 -2.10 4.49 -7.11
CA ALA A 33 -2.90 5.68 -7.36
C ALA A 33 -2.06 6.93 -7.66
N LEU A 34 -0.86 7.05 -7.08
CA LEU A 34 -0.14 8.33 -7.03
C LEU A 34 1.26 8.30 -7.66
N THR A 35 1.96 7.17 -7.64
CA THR A 35 3.40 7.14 -8.01
C THR A 35 3.72 6.12 -9.09
N GLU A 36 3.05 4.98 -9.11
CA GLU A 36 3.32 3.89 -10.03
C GLU A 36 2.77 4.19 -11.42
N HIS A 37 3.67 4.29 -12.40
CA HIS A 37 3.29 4.47 -13.79
C HIS A 37 4.24 3.71 -14.71
N TYR A 38 3.71 2.67 -15.37
CA TYR A 38 4.48 1.88 -16.33
C TYR A 38 4.24 2.39 -17.75
N ILE A 39 5.32 2.79 -18.42
CA ILE A 39 5.32 3.17 -19.84
C ILE A 39 6.18 2.15 -20.61
N PRO A 40 5.59 1.36 -21.53
CA PRO A 40 6.33 0.39 -22.34
C PRO A 40 7.52 1.02 -23.06
N GLY A 41 8.71 0.43 -22.91
CA GLY A 41 9.94 0.91 -23.53
C GLY A 41 10.62 2.11 -22.85
N MET A 42 9.98 2.72 -21.84
CA MET A 42 10.56 3.80 -21.03
C MET A 42 10.78 3.40 -19.57
N THR A 43 9.84 2.69 -18.97
CA THR A 43 9.98 2.17 -17.61
C THR A 43 10.79 0.87 -17.66
N THR A 44 12.06 0.93 -17.27
CA THR A 44 13.00 -0.21 -17.40
C THR A 44 13.41 -0.83 -16.07
N GLY A 45 13.12 -0.17 -14.95
CA GLY A 45 13.34 -0.69 -13.61
C GLY A 45 12.70 0.17 -12.53
N PHE A 46 13.02 -0.11 -11.27
CA PHE A 46 12.44 0.59 -10.11
C PHE A 46 12.94 2.03 -9.92
N ALA A 47 13.98 2.45 -10.65
CA ALA A 47 14.34 3.87 -10.73
C ALA A 47 13.29 4.67 -11.54
N ASP A 48 12.65 4.01 -12.52
CA ASP A 48 11.63 4.62 -13.38
C ASP A 48 10.20 4.32 -12.86
N TYR A 49 10.03 3.20 -12.15
CA TYR A 49 8.77 2.78 -11.52
C TYR A 49 8.80 3.12 -10.04
N ILE A 50 8.30 4.30 -9.68
CA ILE A 50 8.43 4.86 -8.33
C ILE A 50 7.48 4.14 -7.37
N LEU A 51 8.05 3.26 -6.55
CA LEU A 51 7.36 2.63 -5.42
C LEU A 51 7.37 3.56 -4.20
N PRO A 52 6.29 3.58 -3.40
CA PRO A 52 6.26 4.34 -2.15
C PRO A 52 7.30 3.81 -1.16
N LEU A 53 7.97 4.74 -0.48
CA LEU A 53 8.95 4.46 0.56
C LEU A 53 8.32 4.56 1.95
N ILE A 54 9.11 4.25 2.98
CA ILE A 54 8.65 4.31 4.38
C ILE A 54 8.17 5.71 4.77
N ASP A 55 8.80 6.76 4.26
CA ASP A 55 8.43 8.15 4.56
C ASP A 55 7.12 8.57 3.88
N ASP A 56 6.69 7.85 2.84
CA ASP A 56 5.41 8.07 2.16
C ASP A 56 4.25 7.36 2.87
N THR A 57 4.55 6.54 3.88
CA THR A 57 3.55 5.78 4.64
C THR A 57 2.76 6.71 5.56
N PRO A 58 1.44 6.86 5.36
CA PRO A 58 0.62 7.62 6.29
C PRO A 58 0.46 6.86 7.61
N GLU A 59 0.01 7.57 8.65
CA GLU A 59 -0.49 6.89 9.85
C GLU A 59 -1.74 6.06 9.46
N ILE A 60 -1.72 4.76 9.74
CA ILE A 60 -2.82 3.83 9.45
C ILE A 60 -3.49 3.42 10.77
N THR A 61 -4.81 3.55 10.82
CA THR A 61 -5.66 3.01 11.89
C THR A 61 -6.59 1.95 11.29
N THR A 62 -6.46 0.70 11.74
CA THR A 62 -7.23 -0.47 11.28
C THR A 62 -8.24 -0.97 12.31
#